data_AF-A0A452ZGM7-F1
#
_entry.id   AF-A0A452ZGM7-F1
#
_cell.length_a   1.000
_cell.length_b   1.000
_cell.length_c   1.000
_cell.angle_alpha   90.00
_cell.angle_beta   90.00
_cell.angle_gamma   90.00
#
_symmetry.space_group_name_H-M   'P 1'
#
loop_
_entity.id
_entity.type
_entity.pdbx_description
1 polymer ?
#
loop_
_entity_poly.entity_id
_entity_poly.type
_entity_poly.pdbx_seq_one_letter_code
_entity_poly.pdbx_strand_id
1 'polypeptide(L)'
;DASGHVAWQGFDHPTDTLIPGMRVGMDFGTGANMTLTAWTSPSDPSPGPVVAVMDTTGDPEVFIWNGAEKVWRSGPWDGLQFTGVPDTATYMGFNFSFVNSAKEVSYSFQVANSSIVSRLTLNSTGAAGGLLQRWTWVWAAGAWNMYWYAPKDQCDAVNQCGPNGVCDPNSLPVCECLRGFAPRSPEAWALRDNRGGCARATPLDCGNGTDGFALMAHAKVPDTTAAVVDYRAGLAECAQRCQRNCSCTAYANANLSGAPGHRGCVMWGGALEDLRVFPNFGQDLYVRLAAADLDAAPSKSEKKAHVIIAVAVSICALAAIIALVGFFWWRRKRTRARQSG
;
A
#
# COMPACT_ATOMS: atom_id res chain seq x y z
N ASP A 1 30.57 -25.04 -20.22
CA ASP A 1 31.90 -25.57 -20.58
C ASP A 1 32.34 -26.60 -19.53
N ALA A 2 33.54 -27.19 -19.64
CA ALA A 2 34.03 -28.20 -18.69
C ALA A 2 34.25 -27.67 -17.24
N SER A 3 34.08 -26.36 -17.03
CA SER A 3 34.10 -25.68 -15.72
C SER A 3 32.71 -25.46 -15.12
N GLY A 4 31.63 -25.84 -15.81
CA GLY A 4 30.26 -25.58 -15.35
C GLY A 4 29.86 -24.10 -15.43
N HIS A 5 30.61 -23.26 -16.14
CA HIS A 5 30.26 -21.87 -16.34
C HIS A 5 29.17 -21.76 -17.40
N VAL A 6 28.07 -21.11 -17.03
CA VAL A 6 26.94 -20.78 -17.89
C VAL A 6 27.32 -19.52 -18.67
N ALA A 7 27.48 -19.65 -19.99
CA ALA A 7 27.82 -18.52 -20.86
C ALA A 7 26.63 -17.59 -21.13
N TRP A 8 25.41 -18.14 -21.08
CA TRP A 8 24.16 -17.40 -21.29
C TRP A 8 22.99 -18.17 -20.66
N GLN A 9 22.02 -17.46 -20.10
CA GLN A 9 20.75 -18.02 -19.66
C GLN A 9 19.60 -17.06 -19.91
N GLY A 10 18.45 -17.59 -20.33
CA GLY A 10 17.24 -16.78 -20.54
C GLY A 10 16.70 -16.14 -19.26
N PHE A 11 17.05 -16.70 -18.09
CA PHE A 11 16.60 -16.17 -16.80
C PHE A 11 17.20 -14.80 -16.46
N ASP A 12 18.33 -14.43 -17.08
CA ASP A 12 18.93 -13.10 -16.94
C ASP A 12 18.33 -12.07 -17.91
N HIS A 13 17.45 -12.50 -18.82
CA HIS A 13 16.79 -11.65 -19.83
C HIS A 13 15.27 -11.88 -19.85
N PRO A 14 14.56 -11.56 -18.76
CA PRO A 14 13.11 -11.69 -18.70
C PRO A 14 12.39 -10.87 -19.78
N THR A 15 11.25 -11.39 -20.24
CA THR A 15 10.26 -10.62 -21.01
C THR A 15 9.24 -9.99 -20.06
N ASP A 16 7.95 -10.26 -20.25
CA ASP A 16 6.85 -9.84 -19.42
C ASP A 16 6.60 -10.75 -18.21
N THR A 17 7.25 -11.92 -18.15
CA THR A 17 6.89 -13.00 -17.22
C THR A 17 8.06 -13.45 -16.35
N LEU A 18 7.80 -13.58 -15.05
CA LEU A 18 8.66 -14.21 -14.05
C LEU A 18 8.08 -15.59 -13.67
N ILE A 19 8.87 -16.65 -13.89
CA ILE A 19 8.56 -18.03 -13.47
C ILE A 19 9.44 -18.46 -12.28
N PRO A 20 9.14 -19.59 -11.61
CA PRO A 20 9.94 -20.04 -10.46
C PRO A 20 11.44 -20.12 -10.77
N GLY A 21 12.26 -19.55 -9.88
CA GLY A 21 13.72 -19.51 -10.02
C GLY A 21 14.28 -18.36 -10.85
N MET A 22 13.46 -17.62 -11.59
CA MET A 22 13.88 -16.34 -12.18
C MET A 22 13.94 -15.24 -11.11
N ARG A 23 14.66 -14.16 -11.42
CA ARG A 23 14.83 -13.00 -10.55
C ARG A 23 14.29 -11.74 -11.21
N VAL A 24 13.77 -10.80 -10.40
CA VAL A 24 13.60 -9.39 -10.78
C VAL A 24 14.54 -8.57 -9.92
N GLY A 25 15.41 -7.76 -10.52
CA GLY A 25 16.44 -7.08 -9.76
C GLY A 25 17.65 -6.64 -10.55
N MET A 26 18.70 -6.29 -9.82
CA MET A 26 20.00 -5.90 -10.33
C MET A 26 21.07 -6.84 -9.77
N ASP A 27 21.87 -7.43 -10.64
CA ASP A 27 23.13 -8.07 -10.28
C ASP A 27 24.26 -7.09 -10.61
N PHE A 28 24.86 -6.51 -9.58
CA PHE A 28 25.92 -5.51 -9.74
C PHE A 28 27.27 -6.13 -10.12
N GLY A 29 27.46 -7.43 -9.87
CA GLY A 29 28.67 -8.13 -10.27
C GLY A 29 28.74 -8.35 -11.78
N THR A 30 27.61 -8.72 -12.39
CA THR A 30 27.50 -8.95 -13.83
C THR A 30 27.01 -7.74 -14.61
N GLY A 31 26.37 -6.77 -13.94
CA GLY A 31 25.67 -5.66 -14.56
C GLY A 31 24.29 -6.02 -15.12
N ALA A 32 23.79 -7.23 -14.85
CA ALA A 32 22.50 -7.68 -15.36
C ALA A 32 21.34 -6.94 -14.69
N ASN A 33 20.46 -6.37 -15.52
CA ASN A 33 19.19 -5.77 -15.10
C ASN A 33 18.04 -6.68 -15.52
N MET A 34 17.44 -7.36 -14.55
CA MET A 34 16.38 -8.34 -14.75
C MET A 34 15.00 -7.68 -14.59
N THR A 35 14.69 -6.75 -15.49
CA THR A 35 13.42 -5.99 -15.51
C THR A 35 12.35 -6.72 -16.29
N LEU A 36 11.12 -6.78 -15.77
CA LEU A 36 9.98 -7.27 -16.58
C LEU A 36 9.54 -6.17 -17.54
N THR A 37 9.38 -6.50 -18.82
CA THR A 37 8.89 -5.59 -19.86
C THR A 37 7.62 -6.14 -20.47
N ALA A 38 6.53 -5.41 -20.34
CA ALA A 38 5.24 -5.81 -20.90
C ALA A 38 5.31 -5.86 -22.42
N TRP A 39 4.48 -6.70 -23.01
CA TRP A 39 4.23 -6.65 -24.45
C TRP A 39 3.51 -5.36 -24.85
N THR A 40 3.76 -4.90 -26.08
CA THR A 40 3.05 -3.76 -26.69
C THR A 40 1.53 -4.00 -26.68
N SER A 41 1.10 -5.23 -26.99
CA SER A 41 -0.30 -5.64 -26.88
C SER A 41 -0.42 -7.16 -26.69
N PRO A 42 -1.61 -7.70 -26.34
CA PRO A 42 -1.80 -9.15 -26.21
C PRO A 42 -1.46 -9.96 -27.48
N SER A 43 -1.46 -9.33 -28.65
CA SER A 43 -1.13 -9.95 -29.95
C SER A 43 0.23 -9.55 -30.51
N ASP A 44 0.94 -8.61 -29.87
CA ASP A 44 2.24 -8.11 -30.30
C ASP A 44 3.25 -8.24 -29.15
N PRO A 45 4.13 -9.26 -29.19
CA PRO A 45 5.08 -9.54 -28.13
C PRO A 45 6.31 -8.60 -28.13
N SER A 46 6.33 -7.58 -28.99
CA SER A 46 7.39 -6.56 -28.94
C SER A 46 7.41 -5.84 -27.59
N PRO A 47 8.58 -5.37 -27.12
CA PRO A 47 8.70 -4.61 -25.88
C PRO A 47 7.85 -3.34 -25.91
N GLY A 48 6.90 -3.23 -24.96
CA GLY A 48 6.06 -2.05 -24.75
C GLY A 48 6.68 -1.04 -23.79
N PRO A 49 5.98 0.08 -23.52
CA PRO A 49 6.46 1.16 -22.64
C PRO A 49 6.34 0.85 -21.14
N VAL A 50 5.74 -0.29 -20.78
CA VAL A 50 5.40 -0.64 -19.41
C VAL A 50 6.42 -1.61 -18.86
N VAL A 51 7.06 -1.23 -17.75
CA VAL A 51 8.14 -2.02 -17.13
C VAL A 51 7.92 -2.16 -15.63
N ALA A 52 8.35 -3.29 -15.06
CA ALA A 52 8.44 -3.48 -13.61
C ALA A 52 9.91 -3.61 -13.22
N VAL A 53 10.42 -2.60 -12.50
CA VAL A 53 11.84 -2.38 -12.23
C VAL A 53 12.08 -2.40 -10.72
N MET A 54 13.17 -3.05 -10.31
CA MET A 54 13.70 -2.92 -8.95
C MET A 54 14.48 -1.59 -8.84
N ASP A 55 13.95 -0.66 -8.08
CA ASP A 55 14.67 0.54 -7.67
C ASP A 55 15.47 0.22 -6.39
N THR A 56 16.74 0.55 -6.39
CA THR A 56 17.66 0.28 -5.28
C THR A 56 18.05 1.57 -4.53
N THR A 57 17.37 2.68 -4.78
CA THR A 57 17.54 3.93 -4.02
C THR A 57 16.81 3.84 -2.68
N GLY A 58 17.50 4.18 -1.59
CA GLY A 58 16.93 4.00 -0.25
C GLY A 58 16.80 2.53 0.15
N ASP A 59 15.59 2.09 0.51
CA ASP A 59 15.29 0.67 0.71
C ASP A 59 14.73 0.09 -0.59
N PRO A 60 15.18 -1.06 -1.12
CA PRO A 60 14.79 -1.41 -2.47
C PRO A 60 13.30 -1.76 -2.61
N GLU A 61 12.69 -1.24 -3.68
CA GLU A 61 11.27 -1.40 -4.00
C GLU A 61 11.10 -1.75 -5.49
N VAL A 62 9.99 -2.41 -5.83
CA VAL A 62 9.60 -2.61 -7.23
C VAL A 62 8.58 -1.55 -7.63
N PHE A 63 8.86 -0.86 -8.73
CA PHE A 63 7.93 0.09 -9.34
C PHE A 63 7.44 -0.42 -10.69
N ILE A 64 6.15 -0.22 -10.97
CA ILE A 64 5.63 -0.30 -12.34
C ILE A 64 5.65 1.10 -12.93
N TRP A 65 6.28 1.23 -14.09
CA TRP A 65 6.32 2.45 -14.87
C TRP A 65 5.58 2.26 -16.18
N ASN A 66 4.95 3.32 -16.67
CA ASN A 66 4.44 3.43 -18.03
C ASN A 66 5.09 4.65 -18.67
N GLY A 67 6.14 4.44 -19.46
CA GLY A 67 6.99 5.53 -19.92
C GLY A 67 7.60 6.30 -18.73
N ALA A 68 7.25 7.57 -18.58
CA ALA A 68 7.75 8.44 -17.50
C ALA A 68 6.85 8.45 -16.25
N GLU A 69 5.68 7.80 -16.28
CA GLU A 69 4.73 7.82 -15.17
C GLU A 69 4.91 6.61 -14.26
N LYS A 70 5.05 6.84 -12.95
CA LYS A 70 4.98 5.78 -11.93
C LYS A 70 3.52 5.35 -11.77
N VAL A 71 3.23 4.09 -12.10
CA VAL A 71 1.88 3.51 -12.03
C VAL A 71 1.61 2.85 -10.68
N TRP A 72 2.62 2.18 -10.12
CA TRP A 72 2.49 1.40 -8.89
C TRP A 72 3.82 1.30 -8.15
N ARG A 73 3.74 1.13 -6.83
CA ARG A 73 4.88 0.87 -5.94
C ARG A 73 4.60 -0.34 -5.07
N SER A 74 5.50 -1.31 -5.04
CA SER A 74 5.38 -2.50 -4.19
C SER A 74 5.55 -2.21 -2.71
N GLY A 75 6.20 -1.10 -2.34
CA GLY A 75 6.76 -0.95 -1.01
C GLY A 75 8.06 -1.73 -0.86
N PRO A 76 8.87 -1.46 0.17
CA PRO A 76 10.06 -2.25 0.46
C PRO A 76 9.70 -3.67 0.92
N TRP A 77 10.69 -4.55 0.90
CA TRP A 77 10.61 -5.91 1.45
C TRP A 77 10.68 -5.86 2.98
N ASP A 78 9.63 -6.30 3.68
CA ASP A 78 9.55 -6.29 5.14
C ASP A 78 10.18 -7.52 5.81
N GLY A 79 10.93 -8.33 5.07
CA GLY A 79 11.48 -9.60 5.56
C GLY A 79 10.61 -10.83 5.31
N LEU A 80 9.34 -10.63 4.97
CA LEU A 80 8.36 -11.68 4.66
C LEU A 80 7.73 -11.49 3.28
N GLN A 81 7.46 -10.24 2.91
CA GLN A 81 6.81 -9.84 1.67
C GLN A 81 7.11 -8.38 1.30
N PHE A 82 6.72 -7.96 0.10
CA PHE A 82 6.63 -6.54 -0.20
C PHE A 82 5.42 -5.93 0.51
N THR A 83 5.61 -4.79 1.17
CA THR A 83 4.58 -4.20 2.06
C THR A 83 3.28 -3.84 1.34
N GLY A 84 3.31 -3.60 0.03
CA GLY A 84 2.17 -3.32 -0.84
C GLY A 84 1.58 -4.55 -1.53
N VAL A 85 2.04 -5.77 -1.21
CA VAL A 85 1.52 -7.04 -1.77
C VAL A 85 1.08 -7.97 -0.63
N PRO A 86 0.04 -7.62 0.15
CA PRO A 86 -0.38 -8.44 1.29
C PRO A 86 -0.92 -9.82 0.88
N ASP A 87 -1.35 -9.99 -0.37
CA ASP A 87 -1.87 -11.25 -0.91
C ASP A 87 -0.85 -12.40 -0.82
N THR A 88 0.46 -12.15 -0.68
CA THR A 88 1.45 -13.21 -0.48
C THR A 88 1.27 -13.98 0.83
N ALA A 89 0.63 -13.37 1.84
CA ALA A 89 0.40 -14.01 3.13
C ALA A 89 -0.54 -15.23 3.05
N THR A 90 -1.37 -15.35 2.00
CA THR A 90 -2.30 -16.48 1.82
C THR A 90 -1.72 -17.60 0.96
N TYR A 91 -0.45 -17.52 0.57
CA TYR A 91 0.19 -18.46 -0.34
C TYR A 91 0.56 -19.74 0.39
N MET A 92 0.17 -20.88 -0.18
CA MET A 92 0.59 -22.20 0.28
C MET A 92 1.54 -22.82 -0.74
N GLY A 93 2.67 -23.35 -0.26
CA GLY A 93 3.65 -24.03 -1.12
C GLY A 93 4.49 -23.08 -2.00
N PHE A 94 4.60 -21.80 -1.61
CA PHE A 94 5.54 -20.85 -2.22
C PHE A 94 6.64 -20.51 -1.23
N ASN A 95 7.83 -20.29 -1.76
CA ASN A 95 8.94 -19.70 -1.02
C ASN A 95 9.38 -18.43 -1.75
N PHE A 96 9.36 -17.31 -1.07
CA PHE A 96 9.78 -16.03 -1.59
C PHE A 96 11.16 -15.69 -1.04
N SER A 97 12.04 -15.20 -1.90
CA SER A 97 13.35 -14.76 -1.46
C SER A 97 13.63 -13.36 -1.98
N PHE A 98 14.28 -12.60 -1.12
CA PHE A 98 14.73 -11.26 -1.42
C PHE A 98 16.19 -11.15 -0.99
N VAL A 99 17.05 -10.83 -1.95
CA VAL A 99 18.47 -10.60 -1.73
C VAL A 99 18.67 -9.09 -1.72
N ASN A 100 19.30 -8.58 -0.65
CA ASN A 100 19.73 -7.19 -0.57
C ASN A 100 21.18 -7.17 -0.08
N SER A 101 22.12 -7.06 -1.02
CA SER A 101 23.55 -7.12 -0.75
C SER A 101 24.32 -6.19 -1.68
N ALA A 102 25.61 -5.96 -1.38
CA ALA A 102 26.48 -5.17 -2.25
C ALA A 102 26.70 -5.78 -3.64
N LYS A 103 26.39 -7.06 -3.85
CA LYS A 103 26.55 -7.75 -5.15
C LYS A 103 25.25 -7.83 -5.94
N GLU A 104 24.12 -7.87 -5.25
CA GLU A 104 22.83 -8.15 -5.86
C GLU A 104 21.71 -7.61 -4.99
N VAL A 105 20.73 -7.00 -5.66
CA VAL A 105 19.41 -6.69 -5.10
C VAL A 105 18.37 -7.34 -5.99
N SER A 106 17.68 -8.36 -5.50
CA SER A 106 16.73 -9.11 -6.32
C SER A 106 15.61 -9.75 -5.52
N TYR A 107 14.49 -9.97 -6.19
CA TYR A 107 13.39 -10.79 -5.73
C TYR A 107 13.27 -12.03 -6.60
N SER A 108 13.02 -13.19 -5.99
CA SER A 108 12.62 -14.40 -6.70
C SER A 108 11.60 -15.20 -5.90
N PHE A 109 10.95 -16.15 -6.57
CA PHE A 109 10.08 -17.11 -5.91
C PHE A 109 10.34 -18.52 -6.40
N GLN A 110 10.06 -19.48 -5.53
CA GLN A 110 10.08 -20.91 -5.79
C GLN A 110 8.75 -21.53 -5.39
N VAL A 111 8.46 -22.71 -5.93
CA VAL A 111 7.29 -23.52 -5.58
C VAL A 111 7.74 -24.82 -4.92
N ALA A 112 6.96 -25.30 -3.95
CA ALA A 112 7.35 -26.44 -3.12
C ALA A 112 7.42 -27.76 -3.89
N ASN A 113 6.65 -27.90 -4.98
CA ASN A 113 6.70 -29.07 -5.85
C ASN A 113 6.18 -28.74 -7.26
N SER A 114 6.43 -29.64 -8.21
CA SER A 114 6.09 -29.46 -9.63
C SER A 114 4.59 -29.50 -9.97
N SER A 115 3.72 -29.84 -9.01
CA SER A 115 2.26 -29.75 -9.22
C SER A 115 1.74 -28.32 -9.19
N ILE A 116 2.48 -27.40 -8.57
CA ILE A 116 2.14 -25.97 -8.52
C ILE A 116 2.79 -25.28 -9.72
N VAL A 117 1.98 -24.98 -10.74
CA VAL A 117 2.41 -24.19 -11.89
C VAL A 117 1.92 -22.76 -11.72
N SER A 118 2.84 -21.80 -11.55
CA SER A 118 2.51 -20.40 -11.33
C SER A 118 3.50 -19.47 -12.04
N ARG A 119 3.01 -18.30 -12.43
CA ARG A 119 3.81 -17.24 -13.05
C ARG A 119 3.32 -15.86 -12.61
N LEU A 120 4.21 -14.88 -12.68
CA LEU A 120 3.89 -13.48 -12.51
C LEU A 120 4.09 -12.79 -13.85
N THR A 121 3.06 -12.15 -14.39
CA THR A 121 3.10 -11.56 -15.74
C THR A 121 2.70 -10.09 -15.66
N LEU A 122 3.50 -9.22 -16.27
CA LEU A 122 3.24 -7.81 -16.45
C LEU A 122 2.59 -7.57 -17.81
N ASN A 123 1.48 -6.84 -17.85
CA ASN A 123 0.86 -6.45 -19.11
C ASN A 123 0.41 -4.99 -19.11
N SER A 124 -0.01 -4.53 -20.29
CA SER A 124 -0.35 -3.13 -20.55
C SER A 124 -1.85 -2.80 -20.38
N THR A 125 -2.66 -3.68 -19.79
CA THR A 125 -4.13 -3.53 -19.74
C THR A 125 -4.67 -2.83 -18.49
N GLY A 126 -3.78 -2.44 -17.56
CA GLY A 126 -4.16 -1.70 -16.35
C GLY A 126 -4.73 -0.31 -16.67
N ALA A 127 -5.52 0.25 -15.76
CA ALA A 127 -6.17 1.55 -15.96
C ALA A 127 -5.18 2.71 -16.21
N ALA A 128 -4.00 2.66 -15.57
CA ALA A 128 -2.89 3.58 -15.81
C ALA A 128 -1.80 3.00 -16.74
N GLY A 129 -2.16 1.94 -17.49
CA GLY A 129 -1.32 1.29 -18.49
C GLY A 129 -0.47 0.13 -17.97
N GLY A 130 -0.39 -0.13 -16.67
CA GLY A 130 0.38 -1.27 -16.13
C GLY A 130 -0.43 -2.16 -15.20
N LEU A 131 -0.33 -3.48 -15.37
CA LEU A 131 -0.98 -4.47 -14.53
C LEU A 131 -0.09 -5.70 -14.35
N LEU A 132 0.37 -5.92 -13.11
CA LEU A 132 1.11 -7.10 -12.71
C LEU A 132 0.12 -8.14 -12.17
N GLN A 133 0.19 -9.37 -12.67
CA GLN A 133 -0.78 -10.41 -12.36
C GLN A 133 -0.08 -11.69 -11.98
N ARG A 134 -0.51 -12.31 -10.88
CA ARG A 134 -0.12 -13.68 -10.55
C ARG A 134 -1.14 -14.67 -11.05
N TRP A 135 -0.68 -15.59 -11.88
CA TRP A 135 -1.47 -16.67 -12.42
C TRP A 135 -1.03 -18.00 -11.81
N THR A 136 -2.00 -18.85 -11.47
CA THR A 136 -1.77 -20.23 -11.01
C THR A 136 -2.65 -21.18 -11.81
N TRP A 137 -2.06 -22.25 -12.32
CA TRP A 137 -2.78 -23.25 -13.10
C TRP A 137 -3.64 -24.12 -12.18
N VAL A 138 -4.93 -24.23 -12.51
CA VAL A 138 -5.88 -25.09 -11.79
C VAL A 138 -6.11 -26.33 -12.64
N TRP A 139 -5.45 -27.43 -12.27
CA TRP A 139 -5.51 -28.70 -13.02
C TRP A 139 -6.93 -29.22 -13.24
N ALA A 140 -7.79 -29.13 -12.22
CA ALA A 140 -9.18 -29.58 -12.32
C ALA A 140 -10.01 -28.79 -13.33
N ALA A 141 -9.66 -27.51 -13.57
CA ALA A 141 -10.34 -26.64 -14.51
C ALA A 141 -9.66 -26.60 -15.89
N GLY A 142 -8.41 -27.07 -15.99
CA GLY A 142 -7.61 -26.94 -17.21
C GLY A 142 -7.38 -25.48 -17.61
N ALA A 143 -7.29 -24.56 -16.63
CA ALA A 143 -7.25 -23.13 -16.88
C ALA A 143 -6.33 -22.38 -15.91
N TRP A 144 -5.87 -21.21 -16.34
CA TRP A 144 -5.18 -20.26 -15.49
C TRP A 144 -6.17 -19.51 -14.61
N ASN A 145 -5.93 -19.51 -13.30
CA ASN A 145 -6.67 -18.69 -12.35
C ASN A 145 -5.81 -17.49 -11.93
N MET A 146 -6.38 -16.29 -11.99
CA MET A 146 -5.73 -15.08 -11.49
C MET A 146 -5.84 -15.06 -9.97
N TYR A 147 -4.71 -15.19 -9.28
CA TYR A 147 -4.69 -15.22 -7.82
C TYR A 147 -4.75 -13.81 -7.23
N TRP A 148 -3.88 -12.92 -7.71
CA TRP A 148 -3.89 -11.50 -7.35
C TRP A 148 -3.36 -10.67 -8.52
N TYR A 149 -3.59 -9.36 -8.45
CA TYR A 149 -3.05 -8.38 -9.38
C TYR A 149 -2.78 -7.05 -8.68
N ALA A 150 -1.90 -6.25 -9.27
CA ALA A 150 -1.58 -4.90 -8.81
C ALA A 150 -1.34 -3.96 -10.00
N PRO A 151 -1.81 -2.69 -9.97
CA PRO A 151 -2.67 -2.05 -8.96
C PRO A 151 -4.05 -2.72 -8.81
N LYS A 152 -4.57 -2.78 -7.58
CA LYS A 152 -5.85 -3.45 -7.25
C LYS A 152 -6.99 -2.48 -7.00
N ASP A 153 -6.71 -1.38 -6.31
CA ASP A 153 -7.69 -0.37 -5.92
C ASP A 153 -7.11 1.05 -6.07
N GLN A 154 -7.92 2.08 -5.81
CA GLN A 154 -7.50 3.48 -5.91
C GLN A 154 -6.35 3.86 -4.96
N CYS A 155 -6.11 3.09 -3.88
CA CYS A 155 -5.00 3.33 -2.95
C CYS A 155 -3.67 2.72 -3.42
N ASP A 156 -3.68 1.94 -4.50
CA ASP A 156 -2.47 1.47 -5.17
C ASP A 156 -1.96 2.45 -6.24
N ALA A 157 -2.76 3.46 -6.61
CA ALA A 157 -2.28 4.57 -7.41
C ALA A 157 -1.23 5.35 -6.62
N VAL A 158 -0.08 5.61 -7.25
CA VAL A 158 1.05 6.25 -6.59
C VAL A 158 0.65 7.62 -6.06
N ASN A 159 0.85 7.81 -4.75
CA ASN A 159 0.62 9.05 -4.02
C ASN A 159 -0.83 9.58 -4.07
N GLN A 160 -1.82 8.67 -4.08
CA GLN A 160 -3.25 8.99 -4.15
C GLN A 160 -3.73 10.07 -3.15
N CYS A 161 -3.18 10.10 -1.94
CA CYS A 161 -3.58 11.02 -0.87
C CYS A 161 -2.61 12.19 -0.63
N GLY A 162 -1.59 12.31 -1.48
CA GLY A 162 -0.55 13.33 -1.36
C GLY A 162 0.31 13.19 -0.09
N PRO A 163 1.25 14.13 0.09
CA PRO A 163 2.21 14.10 1.20
C PRO A 163 1.53 14.13 2.58
N ASN A 164 1.92 13.23 3.49
CA ASN A 164 1.37 13.06 4.84
C ASN A 164 -0.14 12.74 4.88
N GLY A 165 -0.73 12.34 3.75
CA GLY A 165 -2.05 11.74 3.67
C GLY A 165 -1.95 10.22 3.69
N VAL A 166 -2.95 9.55 4.26
CA VAL A 166 -3.05 8.08 4.29
C VAL A 166 -4.27 7.64 3.50
N CYS A 167 -4.08 6.64 2.64
CA CYS A 167 -5.15 6.03 1.88
C CYS A 167 -5.71 4.80 2.61
N ASP A 168 -7.02 4.78 2.85
CA ASP A 168 -7.74 3.61 3.32
C ASP A 168 -8.93 3.34 2.38
N PRO A 169 -8.91 2.22 1.63
CA PRO A 169 -10.00 1.91 0.70
C PRO A 169 -11.34 1.67 1.40
N ASN A 170 -11.36 1.45 2.72
CA ASN A 170 -12.57 1.23 3.52
C ASN A 170 -13.09 2.51 4.18
N SER A 171 -12.36 3.62 4.07
CA SER A 171 -12.75 4.90 4.65
C SER A 171 -13.49 5.78 3.65
N LEU A 172 -14.38 6.63 4.18
CA LEU A 172 -15.09 7.66 3.41
C LEU A 172 -14.93 9.01 4.15
N PRO A 173 -14.18 9.98 3.60
CA PRO A 173 -13.39 9.92 2.37
C PRO A 173 -12.22 8.91 2.46
N VAL A 174 -11.71 8.50 1.30
CA VAL A 174 -10.65 7.49 1.15
C VAL A 174 -9.31 7.98 1.67
N CYS A 175 -9.07 9.28 1.58
CA CYS A 175 -7.88 9.94 2.08
C CYS A 175 -8.18 10.66 3.39
N GLU A 176 -7.32 10.43 4.37
CA GLU A 176 -7.31 11.13 5.65
C GLU A 176 -5.91 11.69 5.90
N CYS A 177 -5.80 12.76 6.69
CA CYS A 177 -4.49 13.20 7.16
C CYS A 177 -4.00 12.27 8.27
N LEU A 178 -2.68 12.13 8.36
CA LEU A 178 -2.04 11.52 9.52
C LEU A 178 -2.53 12.20 10.83
N ARG A 179 -2.55 11.44 11.93
CA ARG A 179 -2.85 12.00 13.26
C ARG A 179 -1.90 13.17 13.54
N GLY A 180 -2.42 14.30 14.00
CA GLY A 180 -1.63 15.52 14.23
C GLY A 180 -1.35 16.34 12.96
N PHE A 181 -2.00 16.01 11.84
CA PHE A 181 -1.91 16.76 10.59
C PHE A 181 -3.30 17.25 10.15
N ALA A 182 -3.30 18.32 9.35
CA ALA A 182 -4.49 18.91 8.74
C ALA A 182 -4.24 19.15 7.24
N PRO A 183 -5.30 19.19 6.41
CA PRO A 183 -5.16 19.45 4.98
C PRO A 183 -4.46 20.78 4.71
N ARG A 184 -3.56 20.81 3.71
CA ARG A 184 -2.90 22.08 3.31
C ARG A 184 -3.87 23.09 2.72
N SER A 185 -4.86 22.61 1.97
CA SER A 185 -6.00 23.40 1.49
C SER A 185 -7.29 22.68 1.87
N PRO A 186 -8.00 23.17 2.91
CA PRO A 186 -9.30 22.63 3.29
C PRO A 186 -10.32 22.65 2.14
N GLU A 187 -10.25 23.65 1.26
CA GLU A 187 -11.15 23.82 0.11
C GLU A 187 -10.93 22.72 -0.93
N ALA A 188 -9.68 22.46 -1.31
CA ALA A 188 -9.32 21.37 -2.21
C ALA A 188 -9.68 20.00 -1.61
N TRP A 189 -9.39 19.82 -0.31
CA TRP A 189 -9.70 18.59 0.41
C TRP A 189 -11.20 18.30 0.48
N ALA A 190 -12.03 19.34 0.67
CA ALA A 190 -13.49 19.21 0.64
C ALA A 190 -14.02 18.77 -0.74
N LEU A 191 -13.30 19.11 -1.81
CA LEU A 191 -13.57 18.66 -3.18
C LEU A 191 -12.91 17.30 -3.53
N ARG A 192 -12.26 16.66 -2.54
CA ARG A 192 -11.49 15.41 -2.70
C ARG A 192 -10.25 15.55 -3.59
N ASP A 193 -9.75 16.78 -3.77
CA ASP A 193 -8.44 17.03 -4.35
C ASP A 193 -7.39 16.99 -3.25
N ASN A 194 -6.80 15.81 -3.07
CA ASN A 194 -5.85 15.54 -1.99
C ASN A 194 -4.38 15.71 -2.43
N ARG A 195 -4.12 16.19 -3.65
CA ARG A 195 -2.75 16.31 -4.21
C ARG A 195 -1.83 17.18 -3.37
N GLY A 196 -2.39 18.21 -2.72
CA GLY A 196 -1.65 19.08 -1.80
C GLY A 196 -1.25 18.39 -0.49
N GLY A 197 -1.87 17.26 -0.16
CA GLY A 197 -1.60 16.51 1.08
C GLY A 197 -1.92 17.30 2.34
N CYS A 198 -1.20 16.95 3.40
CA CYS A 198 -1.40 17.47 4.74
C CYS A 198 -0.12 18.12 5.30
N ALA A 199 -0.31 19.08 6.20
CA ALA A 199 0.72 19.71 7.00
C ALA A 199 0.49 19.42 8.48
N ARG A 200 1.56 19.50 9.29
CA ARG A 200 1.45 19.34 10.74
C ARG A 200 0.52 20.40 11.31
N ALA A 201 -0.39 20.00 12.18
CA ALA A 201 -1.23 20.93 12.92
C ALA A 201 -0.42 21.69 13.96
N THR A 202 0.47 20.98 14.67
CA THR A 202 1.38 21.56 15.66
C THR A 202 2.84 21.44 15.20
N PRO A 203 3.63 22.52 15.20
CA PRO A 203 5.06 22.47 14.91
C PRO A 203 5.80 21.54 15.87
N LEU A 204 6.84 20.87 15.36
CA LEU A 204 7.73 20.05 16.19
C LEU A 204 8.59 20.93 17.10
N ASP A 205 8.93 20.42 18.27
CA ASP A 205 9.82 21.05 19.25
C ASP A 205 11.04 20.15 19.52
N CYS A 206 11.77 19.85 18.43
CA CYS A 206 12.94 18.99 18.47
C CYS A 206 14.05 19.52 19.39
N GLY A 207 14.25 20.84 19.44
CA GLY A 207 15.32 21.47 20.22
C GLY A 207 15.22 21.17 21.72
N ASN A 208 14.00 21.10 22.24
CA ASN A 208 13.74 20.72 23.64
C ASN A 208 13.54 19.21 23.82
N GLY A 209 13.52 18.44 22.72
CA GLY A 209 13.37 16.99 22.74
C GLY A 209 12.01 16.49 23.22
N THR A 210 10.97 17.33 23.14
CA THR A 210 9.62 17.05 23.66
C THR A 210 8.74 16.29 22.67
N ASP A 211 9.12 16.25 21.39
CA ASP A 211 8.46 15.44 20.37
C ASP A 211 8.35 13.97 20.80
N GLY A 212 7.36 13.27 20.26
CA GLY A 212 7.26 11.83 20.40
C GLY A 212 6.71 11.19 19.15
N PHE A 213 6.25 9.95 19.26
CA PHE A 213 5.87 9.14 18.10
C PHE A 213 4.51 8.50 18.28
N ALA A 214 3.64 8.68 17.28
CA ALA A 214 2.37 7.97 17.18
C ALA A 214 2.53 6.72 16.32
N LEU A 215 2.03 5.59 16.84
CA LEU A 215 1.96 4.35 16.10
C LEU A 215 0.83 4.41 15.06
N MET A 216 1.18 4.14 13.81
CA MET A 216 0.28 3.75 12.74
C MET A 216 0.49 2.27 12.44
N ALA A 217 -0.47 1.44 12.86
CA ALA A 217 -0.47 0.02 12.54
C ALA A 217 -0.93 -0.22 11.09
N HIS A 218 -0.55 -1.38 10.55
CA HIS A 218 -1.06 -1.90 9.27
C HIS A 218 -0.72 -1.05 8.04
N ALA A 219 0.40 -0.32 8.06
CA ALA A 219 0.83 0.52 6.96
C ALA A 219 1.51 -0.28 5.84
N LYS A 220 1.22 0.07 4.59
CA LYS A 220 2.24 0.11 3.54
C LYS A 220 3.10 1.32 3.87
N VAL A 221 4.35 1.10 4.26
CA VAL A 221 5.25 2.19 4.67
C VAL A 221 5.49 3.16 3.51
N PRO A 222 5.86 4.43 3.79
CA PRO A 222 6.01 5.46 2.75
C PRO A 222 7.06 5.09 1.70
N ASP A 223 7.08 5.82 0.58
CA ASP A 223 8.18 5.76 -0.40
C ASP A 223 9.53 5.90 0.31
N THR A 224 10.47 5.01 -0.01
CA THR A 224 11.76 4.90 0.67
C THR A 224 12.93 5.51 -0.10
N THR A 225 12.69 6.12 -1.27
CA THR A 225 13.73 6.76 -2.11
C THR A 225 14.64 7.70 -1.30
N ALA A 226 14.07 8.43 -0.33
CA ALA A 226 14.79 9.36 0.56
C ALA A 226 14.96 8.84 2.00
N ALA A 227 14.69 7.57 2.26
CA ALA A 227 14.83 6.95 3.57
C ALA A 227 16.27 6.48 3.82
N VAL A 228 16.62 6.38 5.10
CA VAL A 228 17.90 5.83 5.57
C VAL A 228 17.62 4.49 6.25
N VAL A 229 18.35 3.45 5.83
CA VAL A 229 18.16 2.08 6.30
C VAL A 229 19.41 1.56 7.00
N ASP A 230 19.23 0.97 8.18
CA ASP A 230 20.26 0.20 8.89
C ASP A 230 19.67 -1.13 9.35
N TYR A 231 19.97 -2.20 8.61
CA TYR A 231 19.49 -3.55 8.90
C TYR A 231 20.07 -4.17 10.18
N ARG A 232 21.09 -3.56 10.81
CA ARG A 232 21.70 -4.06 12.05
C ARG A 232 21.07 -3.47 13.31
N ALA A 233 20.50 -2.27 13.19
CA ALA A 233 19.89 -1.57 14.32
C ALA A 233 18.58 -2.24 14.77
N GLY A 234 18.23 -2.01 16.03
CA GLY A 234 16.93 -2.39 16.58
C GLY A 234 15.93 -1.24 16.59
N LEU A 235 14.64 -1.55 16.77
CA LEU A 235 13.57 -0.55 16.80
C LEU A 235 13.78 0.53 17.88
N ALA A 236 14.24 0.15 19.07
CA ALA A 236 14.50 1.11 20.16
C ALA A 236 15.65 2.08 19.83
N GLU A 237 16.69 1.57 19.16
CA GLU A 237 17.78 2.41 18.67
C GLU A 237 17.28 3.32 17.54
N CYS A 238 16.42 2.81 16.66
CA CYS A 238 15.77 3.58 15.60
C CYS A 238 14.99 4.78 16.17
N ALA A 239 14.21 4.56 17.23
CA ALA A 239 13.49 5.60 17.94
C ALA A 239 14.44 6.67 18.51
N GLN A 240 15.54 6.27 19.14
CA GLN A 240 16.54 7.19 19.70
C GLN A 240 17.25 8.01 18.61
N ARG A 241 17.64 7.36 17.51
CA ARG A 241 18.27 8.03 16.36
C ARG A 241 17.32 9.04 15.72
N CYS A 242 16.06 8.66 15.52
CA CYS A 242 15.04 9.55 14.96
C CYS A 242 14.73 10.73 15.90
N GLN A 243 14.63 10.51 17.22
CA GLN A 243 14.40 11.58 18.19
C GLN A 243 15.49 12.66 18.13
N ARG A 244 16.76 12.23 18.03
CA ARG A 244 17.92 13.14 17.97
C ARG A 244 18.09 13.85 16.63
N ASN A 245 17.54 13.28 15.55
CA ASN A 245 17.60 13.88 14.22
C ASN A 245 16.35 14.72 13.95
N CYS A 246 16.44 16.05 14.03
CA CYS A 246 15.31 16.95 13.82
C CYS A 246 14.68 16.89 12.42
N SER A 247 15.38 16.32 11.43
CA SER A 247 14.84 16.09 10.09
C SER A 247 14.06 14.77 9.98
N CYS A 248 14.18 13.86 10.95
CA CYS A 248 13.46 12.60 10.95
C CYS A 248 11.98 12.82 11.23
N THR A 249 11.12 12.27 10.37
CA THR A 249 9.67 12.41 10.44
C THR A 249 8.93 11.11 10.76
N ALA A 250 9.53 9.95 10.48
CA ALA A 250 9.01 8.65 10.89
C ALA A 250 10.09 7.57 10.93
N TYR A 251 9.81 6.45 11.60
CA TYR A 251 10.64 5.25 11.55
C TYR A 251 9.83 3.95 11.63
N ALA A 252 10.44 2.84 11.22
CA ALA A 252 9.85 1.49 11.26
C ALA A 252 10.95 0.41 11.37
N ASN A 253 10.56 -0.84 11.59
CA ASN A 253 11.45 -1.98 11.37
C ASN A 253 11.70 -2.15 9.85
N ALA A 254 12.87 -2.67 9.48
CA ALA A 254 13.19 -3.01 8.08
C ALA A 254 12.86 -4.48 7.74
N ASN A 255 12.93 -5.37 8.73
CA ASN A 255 12.81 -6.81 8.56
C ASN A 255 12.09 -7.46 9.75
N LEU A 256 10.82 -7.80 9.55
CA LEU A 256 9.93 -8.43 10.52
C LEU A 256 10.25 -9.91 10.80
N SER A 257 10.94 -10.60 9.88
CA SER A 257 11.41 -11.98 10.11
C SER A 257 12.67 -12.04 10.97
N GLY A 258 13.32 -10.89 11.21
CA GLY A 258 14.43 -10.75 12.13
C GLY A 258 14.06 -11.06 13.59
N ALA A 259 15.06 -11.50 14.36
CA ALA A 259 14.91 -11.74 15.80
C ALA A 259 14.49 -10.44 16.53
N PRO A 260 13.73 -10.53 17.64
CA PRO A 260 13.37 -9.35 18.44
C PRO A 260 14.60 -8.48 18.77
N GLY A 261 14.48 -7.18 18.54
CA GLY A 261 15.57 -6.21 18.71
C GLY A 261 16.59 -6.15 17.57
N HIS A 262 16.51 -7.04 16.58
CA HIS A 262 17.42 -7.12 15.42
C HIS A 262 16.61 -7.14 14.11
N ARG A 263 15.59 -6.29 14.05
CA ARG A 263 14.65 -6.18 12.93
C ARG A 263 14.97 -5.04 11.97
N GLY A 264 16.16 -4.46 12.07
CA GLY A 264 16.56 -3.30 11.28
C GLY A 264 15.80 -2.02 11.63
N CYS A 265 16.25 -0.94 11.03
CA CYS A 265 15.72 0.41 11.21
C CYS A 265 15.60 1.09 9.86
N VAL A 266 14.41 1.58 9.53
CA VAL A 266 14.17 2.50 8.41
C VAL A 266 13.72 3.83 8.99
N MET A 267 14.35 4.93 8.58
CA MET A 267 13.99 6.29 8.99
C MET A 267 13.71 7.16 7.77
N TRP A 268 12.60 7.90 7.81
CA TRP A 268 12.22 8.86 6.78
C TRP A 268 12.55 10.28 7.23
N GLY A 269 12.92 11.11 6.26
CA GLY A 269 12.97 12.56 6.40
C GLY A 269 11.98 13.23 5.46
N GLY A 270 11.60 14.47 5.76
CA GLY A 270 10.66 15.23 4.92
C GLY A 270 9.23 14.68 4.99
N ALA A 271 8.47 14.84 3.91
CA ALA A 271 7.09 14.40 3.86
C ALA A 271 6.97 12.90 3.57
N LEU A 272 5.97 12.25 4.17
CA LEU A 272 5.71 10.83 3.97
C LEU A 272 4.76 10.65 2.78
N GLU A 273 5.20 10.00 1.71
CA GLU A 273 4.44 9.87 0.47
C GLU A 273 4.00 8.43 0.20
N ASP A 274 2.95 8.28 -0.61
CA ASP A 274 2.40 6.97 -1.02
C ASP A 274 2.05 6.03 0.15
N LEU A 275 1.50 6.61 1.22
CA LEU A 275 1.03 5.88 2.39
C LEU A 275 -0.37 5.31 2.18
N ARG A 276 -0.53 4.03 2.53
CA ARG A 276 -1.85 3.40 2.70
C ARG A 276 -1.88 2.47 3.90
N VAL A 277 -3.08 2.12 4.35
CA VAL A 277 -3.29 1.10 5.36
C VAL A 277 -4.04 -0.11 4.79
N PHE A 278 -3.81 -1.27 5.41
CA PHE A 278 -4.59 -2.48 5.17
C PHE A 278 -5.42 -2.82 6.42
N PRO A 279 -6.55 -3.54 6.28
CA PRO A 279 -7.35 -3.92 7.46
C PRO A 279 -6.63 -4.86 8.43
N ASN A 280 -5.89 -5.85 7.90
CA ASN A 280 -5.33 -6.96 8.67
C ASN A 280 -3.85 -7.25 8.36
N PHE A 281 -3.21 -6.44 7.51
CA PHE A 281 -1.86 -6.66 6.98
C PHE A 281 -1.03 -5.39 7.06
N GLY A 282 0.21 -5.41 6.57
CA GLY A 282 1.12 -4.28 6.67
C GLY A 282 1.88 -4.25 7.99
N GLN A 283 2.63 -3.19 8.21
CA GLN A 283 3.54 -3.08 9.34
C GLN A 283 3.37 -1.80 10.15
N ASP A 284 3.98 -1.77 11.32
CA ASP A 284 3.96 -0.63 12.22
C ASP A 284 4.89 0.47 11.70
N LEU A 285 4.35 1.69 11.62
CA LEU A 285 5.08 2.92 11.31
C LEU A 285 4.93 3.89 12.47
N TYR A 286 6.02 4.46 12.95
CA TYR A 286 6.05 5.42 14.05
C TYR A 286 6.25 6.82 13.49
N VAL A 287 5.20 7.63 13.47
CA VAL A 287 5.21 9.00 12.93
C VAL A 287 5.52 9.99 14.03
N ARG A 288 6.54 10.83 13.83
CA ARG A 288 6.93 11.87 14.79
C ARG A 288 5.83 12.93 14.89
N LEU A 289 5.45 13.32 16.10
CA LEU A 289 4.46 14.37 16.39
C LEU A 289 4.94 15.26 17.53
N ALA A 290 4.39 16.47 17.61
CA ALA A 290 4.55 17.33 18.77
C ALA A 290 3.85 16.69 19.98
N ALA A 291 4.33 16.97 21.20
CA ALA A 291 3.79 16.40 22.43
C ALA A 291 2.26 16.58 22.56
N ALA A 292 1.75 17.76 22.19
CA ALA A 292 0.32 18.09 22.28
C ALA A 292 -0.59 17.18 21.43
N ASP A 293 -0.07 16.61 20.34
CA ASP A 293 -0.84 15.78 19.42
C ASP A 293 -0.83 14.29 19.82
N LEU A 294 0.04 13.89 20.76
CA LEU A 294 0.17 12.50 21.25
C LEU A 294 -0.92 12.12 22.26
N ASP A 295 -1.52 13.09 22.94
CA ASP A 295 -2.61 12.89 23.90
C ASP A 295 -4.00 13.09 23.27
N ALA A 296 -4.07 13.71 22.09
CA ALA A 296 -5.30 13.91 21.35
C ALA A 296 -5.83 12.56 20.84
N ALA A 297 -6.80 11.95 21.55
CA ALA A 297 -7.39 10.67 21.19
C ALA A 297 -7.78 10.61 19.70
N PRO A 298 -7.61 9.47 19.02
CA PRO A 298 -7.98 9.35 17.61
C PRO A 298 -9.44 9.75 17.40
N SER A 299 -9.69 10.70 16.50
CA SER A 299 -10.99 11.32 16.19
C SER A 299 -12.06 10.38 15.62
N LYS A 300 -11.92 9.06 15.80
CA LYS A 300 -12.91 8.04 15.40
C LYS A 300 -14.24 8.17 16.16
N SER A 301 -14.28 8.92 17.27
CA SER A 301 -15.49 9.17 18.06
C SER A 301 -16.52 10.03 17.32
N GLU A 302 -16.09 11.09 16.63
CA GLU A 302 -17.02 12.05 16.00
C GLU A 302 -17.76 11.46 14.78
N LYS A 303 -17.11 10.54 14.05
CA LYS A 303 -17.72 9.85 12.90
C LYS A 303 -18.83 8.89 13.31
N LYS A 304 -18.67 8.16 14.43
CA LYS A 304 -19.73 7.30 14.96
C LYS A 304 -20.93 8.13 15.41
N ALA A 305 -20.69 9.28 16.06
CA ALA A 305 -21.76 10.17 16.49
C ALA A 305 -22.57 10.74 15.30
N HIS A 306 -21.90 11.22 14.24
CA HIS A 306 -22.59 11.75 13.06
C HIS A 306 -23.39 10.70 12.30
N VAL A 307 -22.87 9.48 12.14
CA VAL A 307 -23.61 8.39 11.48
C VAL A 307 -24.82 7.97 12.31
N ILE A 308 -24.68 7.86 13.64
CA ILE A 308 -25.80 7.54 14.53
C ILE A 308 -26.88 8.62 14.47
N ILE A 309 -26.50 9.91 14.46
CA ILE A 309 -27.44 11.03 14.33
C ILE A 309 -28.15 10.99 12.97
N ALA A 310 -27.42 10.78 11.87
CA ALA A 310 -28.01 10.72 10.53
C ALA A 310 -29.03 9.57 10.41
N VAL A 311 -28.68 8.38 10.90
CA VAL A 311 -29.58 7.21 10.91
C VAL A 311 -30.80 7.47 11.78
N ALA A 312 -30.63 8.05 12.96
CA ALA A 312 -31.75 8.39 13.85
C ALA A 312 -32.71 9.40 13.19
N VAL A 313 -32.19 10.44 12.56
CA VAL A 313 -32.99 11.44 11.85
C VAL A 313 -33.75 10.82 10.67
N SER A 314 -33.12 9.95 9.89
CA SER A 314 -33.79 9.25 8.79
C SER A 314 -34.92 8.33 9.26
N ILE A 315 -34.72 7.60 10.37
CA ILE A 315 -35.75 6.73 10.95
C ILE A 315 -36.93 7.57 11.47
N CYS A 316 -36.65 8.68 12.17
CA CYS A 316 -37.69 9.59 12.65
C CYS A 316 -38.50 10.21 11.52
N ALA A 317 -37.84 10.63 10.43
CA ALA A 317 -38.51 11.18 9.25
C ALA A 317 -39.42 10.14 8.58
N LEU A 318 -38.96 8.89 8.44
CA LEU A 318 -39.75 7.81 7.85
C LEU A 318 -40.98 7.48 8.71
N ALA A 319 -40.82 7.43 10.03
CA ALA A 319 -41.92 7.19 10.97
C ALA A 319 -42.98 8.31 10.90
N ALA A 320 -42.55 9.57 10.79
CA ALA A 320 -43.46 10.71 10.65
C ALA A 320 -44.27 10.64 9.34
N ILE A 321 -43.63 10.26 8.23
CA ILE A 321 -44.32 10.08 6.94
C ILE A 321 -45.36 8.97 7.03
N ILE A 322 -45.02 7.82 7.64
CA ILE A 322 -45.96 6.70 7.82
C ILE A 322 -47.15 7.11 8.68
N ALA A 323 -46.92 7.85 9.77
CA ALA A 323 -47.98 8.36 10.63
C ALA A 323 -48.92 9.33 9.88
N LEU A 324 -48.37 10.23 9.06
CA LEU A 324 -49.16 11.15 8.23
C LEU A 324 -50.00 10.39 7.20
N VAL A 325 -49.41 9.44 6.48
CA VAL A 325 -50.13 8.62 5.50
C VAL A 325 -51.23 7.80 6.18
N GLY A 326 -50.94 7.20 7.33
CA GLY A 326 -51.92 6.48 8.15
C GLY A 326 -53.08 7.38 8.60
N PHE A 327 -52.79 8.60 9.04
CA PHE A 327 -53.79 9.59 9.43
C PHE A 327 -54.68 10.02 8.25
N PHE A 328 -54.09 10.26 7.07
CA PHE A 328 -54.85 10.58 5.85
C PHE A 328 -55.74 9.43 5.41
N TRP A 329 -55.24 8.18 5.46
CA TRP A 329 -56.02 6.98 5.16
C TRP A 329 -57.17 6.76 6.15
N TRP A 330 -56.91 6.96 7.44
CA TRP A 330 -57.93 6.86 8.49
C TRP A 330 -59.02 7.92 8.33
N ARG A 331 -58.66 9.18 8.03
CA ARG A 331 -59.63 10.23 7.70
C ARG A 331 -60.47 9.87 6.47
N ARG A 332 -59.84 9.39 5.39
CA ARG A 332 -60.54 8.95 4.17
C ARG A 332 -61.55 7.82 4.44
N LYS A 333 -61.19 6.84 5.27
CA LYS A 333 -62.11 5.76 5.68
C LYS A 333 -63.28 6.30 6.51
N ARG A 334 -63.04 7.22 7.46
CA ARG A 334 -64.12 7.85 8.26
C ARG A 334 -65.07 8.70 7.41
N THR A 335 -64.57 9.43 6.41
CA THR A 335 -65.44 10.19 5.49
C THR A 335 -66.27 9.29 4.58
N ARG A 336 -65.72 8.15 4.13
CA ARG A 336 -66.48 7.16 3.33
C ARG A 336 -67.54 6.44 4.16
N ALA A 337 -67.23 6.05 5.41
CA ALA A 337 -68.19 5.41 6.30
C ALA A 337 -69.37 6.33 6.72
N ARG A 338 -69.18 7.66 6.66
CA ARG A 338 -70.24 8.65 6.90
C ARG A 338 -71.15 8.89 5.68
N GLN A 339 -70.77 8.44 4.48
CA GLN A 339 -71.56 8.60 3.25
C GLN A 339 -72.37 7.34 2.88
N SER A 340 -72.19 6.25 3.63
CA SER A 340 -72.82 4.94 3.37
C SER A 340 -73.71 4.48 4.54
N GLY A 341 -74.21 5.40 5.36
CA GLY A 341 -75.14 5.14 6.46
C GLY A 341 -76.36 6.04 6.37
#